data_AF-A0A0P4W7V7-F1
#
_entry.id   AF-A0A0P4W7V7-F1
#
_cell.length_a   1.000
_cell.length_b   1.000
_cell.length_c   1.000
_cell.angle_alpha   90.00
_cell.angle_beta   90.00
_cell.angle_gamma   90.00
#
_symmetry.space_group_name_H-M   'P 1'
#
loop_
_entity.id
_entity.type
_entity.pdbx_description
1 polymer ?
#
loop_
_entity_poly.entity_id
_entity_poly.type
_entity_poly.pdbx_seq_one_letter_code
_entity_poly.pdbx_strand_id
1 'polypeptide(L)'
;MGDILSTDNDDLELINVDEEGISLEEICSKKEHFNIFPEARTFDESRRMCHLVGSEMYGPMTQKRNLEVNSTLWNEEMCKKELLWIGVTDLQEEGVWRRLRDNQVVTDIFWGPGQPDESRVENCIIMGWTSSWNDYPCKKQVACVVCEEAIDVPLYLRGACRELLTETMFEVLGYFSSKPFFHGFYGYMILKSEEKQWSLIDTVFNITIATLALASDAQYPLGRQFWFLLTPVCDKGKGSLLELSLSICTSDQYMCNNGQCIDIGDRCDAKDDCNDGTDEDNCSVLQLPDGYRKFKPPKNVEDPNEPLQPFMKFVFLRFLKIEDVQQAITLEFIVSLEWIDTRLKFLNLREDMNANELSDNEVNSIWYPKLEFPNVKDGVIKSIKENFFVDRKNSSLPNDFNNVNMETVYEGAAARVIKQQHYSGSFVCAFDVFYYPFDVQQCSVLVQVSSISKKLVSLTKSRTETEYNQNSELSTYIISDFFVKEANTTSRESIMEVRE
;
A
#
# COMPACT_ATOMS: atom_id res chain seq x y z
N MET A 1 10.92 -30.16 13.83
CA MET A 1 10.78 -31.44 13.09
C MET A 1 12.17 -31.87 12.64
N GLY A 2 12.47 -33.17 12.73
CA GLY A 2 13.76 -33.73 12.30
C GLY A 2 13.85 -33.89 10.78
N ASP A 3 15.02 -34.28 10.30
CA ASP A 3 15.28 -34.57 8.90
C ASP A 3 14.37 -35.71 8.40
N ILE A 4 13.72 -35.53 7.25
CA ILE A 4 12.95 -36.58 6.58
C ILE A 4 13.94 -37.39 5.75
N LEU A 5 14.17 -38.65 6.14
CA LEU A 5 15.06 -39.58 5.44
C LEU A 5 14.21 -40.67 4.78
N SER A 6 14.52 -41.01 3.53
CA SER A 6 13.86 -42.10 2.82
C SER A 6 14.70 -43.37 2.91
N THR A 7 14.14 -44.41 3.54
CA THR A 7 14.76 -45.74 3.58
C THR A 7 14.84 -46.41 2.20
N ASP A 8 14.20 -45.85 1.17
CA ASP A 8 14.26 -46.39 -0.20
C ASP A 8 15.58 -46.05 -0.91
N ASN A 9 16.25 -44.98 -0.50
CA ASN A 9 17.47 -44.48 -1.15
C ASN A 9 18.71 -44.55 -0.26
N ASP A 10 18.55 -44.60 1.07
CA ASP A 10 19.64 -44.53 2.04
C ASP A 10 19.61 -45.73 3.01
N ASP A 11 20.76 -46.37 3.20
CA ASP A 11 20.95 -47.42 4.22
C ASP A 11 21.03 -46.76 5.61
N LEU A 12 19.96 -46.90 6.41
CA LEU A 12 19.85 -46.31 7.75
C LEU A 12 20.05 -47.35 8.85
N GLU A 13 20.94 -47.07 9.80
CA GLU A 13 21.13 -47.89 11.02
C GLU A 13 20.46 -47.19 12.21
N LEU A 14 19.35 -47.76 12.70
CA LEU A 14 18.58 -47.23 13.83
C LEU A 14 19.18 -47.72 15.15
N ILE A 15 19.72 -46.80 15.97
CA ILE A 15 20.31 -47.12 17.28
C ILE A 15 19.53 -46.37 18.37
N ASN A 16 18.93 -47.10 19.32
CA ASN A 16 18.14 -46.57 20.44
C ASN A 16 16.97 -45.65 20.01
N VAL A 17 16.21 -46.06 19.00
CA VAL A 17 15.04 -45.31 18.52
C VAL A 17 13.76 -46.06 18.90
N ASP A 18 12.75 -45.32 19.38
CA ASP A 18 11.39 -45.83 19.50
C ASP A 18 10.71 -45.74 18.11
N GLU A 19 10.26 -46.87 17.59
CA GLU A 19 9.61 -46.97 16.27
C GLU A 19 8.09 -46.96 16.43
N GLU A 20 7.41 -46.02 15.75
CA GLU A 20 5.96 -45.97 15.67
C GLU A 20 5.52 -46.01 14.20
N GLY A 21 4.77 -47.06 13.84
CA GLY A 21 4.26 -47.26 12.48
C GLY A 21 2.89 -46.60 12.32
N ILE A 22 2.82 -45.55 11.50
CA ILE A 22 1.57 -44.84 11.18
C ILE A 22 1.12 -45.25 9.78
N SER A 23 -0.16 -45.54 9.59
CA SER A 23 -0.68 -45.91 8.27
C SER A 23 -0.65 -44.74 7.29
N LEU A 24 -0.46 -45.01 6.00
CA LEU A 24 -0.49 -43.97 4.97
C LEU A 24 -1.86 -43.27 4.92
N GLU A 25 -2.94 -44.01 5.18
CA GLU A 25 -4.29 -43.45 5.27
C GLU A 25 -4.44 -42.48 6.46
N GLU A 26 -3.74 -42.72 7.56
CA GLU A 26 -3.74 -41.83 8.73
C GLU A 26 -2.83 -40.61 8.54
N ILE A 27 -1.67 -40.78 7.90
CA ILE A 27 -0.80 -39.65 7.48
C ILE A 27 -1.49 -38.77 6.44
N CYS A 28 -2.15 -39.39 5.45
CA CYS A 28 -2.88 -38.70 4.39
C CYS A 28 -4.31 -38.33 4.80
N SER A 29 -4.76 -38.72 6.00
CA SER A 29 -6.04 -38.26 6.52
C SER A 29 -5.90 -36.76 6.78
N LYS A 30 -6.73 -35.95 6.10
CA LYS A 30 -6.88 -34.54 6.47
C LYS A 30 -7.51 -34.51 7.86
N LYS A 31 -6.68 -34.43 8.90
CA LYS A 31 -7.17 -34.00 10.21
C LYS A 31 -7.62 -32.57 10.03
N GLU A 32 -8.91 -32.31 10.29
CA GLU A 32 -9.43 -30.95 10.23
C GLU A 32 -8.84 -30.17 11.41
N HIS A 33 -7.99 -29.20 11.09
CA HIS A 33 -7.39 -28.33 12.09
C HIS A 33 -8.37 -27.21 12.45
N PHE A 34 -8.63 -27.05 13.74
CA PHE A 34 -9.47 -26.00 14.28
C PHE A 34 -8.61 -24.95 14.98
N ASN A 35 -8.85 -23.69 14.65
CA ASN A 35 -8.24 -22.56 15.35
C ASN A 35 -9.25 -21.98 16.34
N ILE A 36 -9.12 -22.34 17.60
CA ILE A 36 -9.93 -21.86 18.71
C ILE A 36 -9.35 -20.56 19.28
N PHE A 37 -10.18 -19.53 19.38
CA PHE A 37 -9.87 -18.28 20.07
C PHE A 37 -10.73 -18.16 21.33
N PRO A 38 -10.17 -18.38 22.53
CA PRO A 38 -10.94 -18.68 23.75
C PRO A 38 -11.61 -17.47 24.43
N GLU A 39 -11.35 -16.25 23.98
CA GLU A 39 -11.98 -15.06 24.55
C GLU A 39 -13.35 -14.81 23.93
N ALA A 40 -14.29 -14.41 24.78
CA ALA A 40 -15.65 -14.12 24.36
C ALA A 40 -15.70 -12.81 23.56
N ARG A 41 -16.23 -12.88 22.34
CA ARG A 41 -16.36 -11.77 21.39
C ARG A 41 -17.78 -11.72 20.82
N THR A 42 -18.17 -10.58 20.28
CA THR A 42 -19.42 -10.49 19.48
C THR A 42 -19.28 -11.30 18.20
N PHE A 43 -20.40 -11.61 17.54
CA PHE A 43 -20.39 -12.41 16.32
C PHE A 43 -19.48 -11.82 15.22
N ASP A 44 -19.59 -10.51 14.98
CA ASP A 44 -18.81 -9.81 13.96
C ASP A 44 -17.30 -9.79 14.30
N GLU A 45 -16.95 -9.61 15.58
CA GLU A 45 -15.56 -9.67 16.06
C GLU A 45 -14.96 -11.09 15.96
N SER A 46 -15.77 -12.11 16.25
CA SER A 46 -15.40 -13.51 16.09
C SER A 46 -15.11 -13.85 14.63
N ARG A 47 -15.96 -13.37 13.71
CA ARG A 47 -15.74 -13.55 12.28
C ARG A 47 -14.43 -12.92 11.81
N ARG A 48 -14.21 -11.66 12.19
CA ARG A 48 -12.95 -10.94 11.88
C ARG A 48 -11.73 -11.70 12.42
N MET A 49 -11.78 -12.20 13.65
CA MET A 49 -10.67 -12.96 14.24
C MET A 49 -10.30 -14.20 13.42
N CYS A 50 -11.29 -14.96 12.93
CA CYS A 50 -11.03 -16.09 12.05
C CYS A 50 -10.39 -15.66 10.72
N HIS A 51 -10.90 -14.58 10.11
CA HIS A 51 -10.38 -14.05 8.86
C HIS A 51 -8.92 -13.59 8.98
N LEU A 52 -8.51 -13.04 10.12
CA LEU A 52 -7.12 -12.62 10.36
C LEU A 52 -6.10 -13.75 10.26
N VAL A 53 -6.53 -15.01 10.40
CA VAL A 53 -5.70 -16.21 10.30
C VAL A 53 -6.10 -17.11 9.12
N GLY A 54 -6.74 -16.54 8.08
CA GLY A 54 -7.08 -17.27 6.85
C GLY A 54 -8.17 -18.34 7.03
N SER A 55 -8.87 -18.29 8.16
CA SER A 55 -9.92 -19.25 8.51
C SER A 55 -11.29 -18.57 8.44
N GLU A 56 -12.37 -19.33 8.49
CA GLU A 56 -13.75 -18.82 8.64
C GLU A 56 -14.37 -19.41 9.91
N MET A 57 -15.40 -18.77 10.44
CA MET A 57 -16.13 -19.32 11.59
C MET A 57 -16.68 -20.71 11.28
N TYR A 58 -16.54 -21.61 12.26
CA TYR A 58 -16.98 -23.00 12.15
C TYR A 58 -18.48 -23.12 11.90
N GLY A 59 -18.85 -23.67 10.74
CA GLY A 59 -20.25 -23.96 10.37
C GLY A 59 -20.44 -25.45 10.06
N PRO A 60 -20.87 -26.29 11.02
CA PRO A 60 -21.05 -27.70 10.77
C PRO A 60 -22.30 -27.96 9.93
N MET A 61 -22.16 -28.86 8.95
CA MET A 61 -23.26 -29.28 8.06
C MET A 61 -23.85 -30.64 8.44
N THR A 62 -23.23 -31.36 9.38
CA THR A 62 -23.66 -32.70 9.78
C THR A 62 -23.67 -32.82 11.29
N GLN A 63 -24.53 -33.69 11.81
CA GLN A 63 -24.61 -33.92 13.25
C GLN A 63 -23.29 -34.44 13.83
N LYS A 64 -22.55 -35.26 13.07
CA LYS A 64 -21.22 -35.75 13.46
C LYS A 64 -20.25 -34.59 13.71
N ARG A 65 -20.13 -33.65 12.75
CA ARG A 65 -19.32 -32.44 12.87
C ARG A 65 -19.76 -31.58 14.06
N ASN A 66 -21.07 -31.37 14.22
CA ASN A 66 -21.59 -30.56 15.33
C ASN A 66 -21.19 -31.12 16.71
N LEU A 67 -21.15 -32.45 16.86
CA LEU A 67 -20.71 -33.13 18.08
C LEU A 67 -19.18 -33.25 18.24
N GLU A 68 -18.41 -33.14 17.16
CA GLU A 68 -16.96 -33.30 17.16
C GLU A 68 -16.26 -32.16 17.91
N VAL A 69 -16.66 -30.92 17.61
CA VAL A 69 -16.09 -29.70 18.24
C VAL A 69 -16.31 -29.67 19.76
N ASN A 70 -17.39 -30.28 20.23
CA ASN A 70 -17.69 -30.54 21.63
C ASN A 70 -16.58 -31.28 22.37
N SER A 71 -16.08 -32.35 21.75
CA SER A 71 -15.10 -33.25 22.34
C SER A 71 -13.71 -32.62 22.38
N THR A 72 -13.41 -31.72 21.45
CA THR A 72 -12.14 -31.00 21.38
C THR A 72 -12.10 -29.79 22.35
N LEU A 73 -13.21 -29.04 22.45
CA LEU A 73 -13.24 -27.79 23.23
C LEU A 73 -13.17 -27.98 24.75
N TRP A 74 -13.90 -28.95 25.29
CA TRP A 74 -14.09 -29.05 26.75
C TRP A 74 -13.09 -29.95 27.45
N ASN A 75 -12.34 -30.76 26.71
CA ASN A 75 -11.25 -31.55 27.27
C ASN A 75 -10.01 -30.69 27.61
N GLU A 76 -9.90 -29.48 27.06
CA GLU A 76 -8.72 -28.60 27.25
C GLU A 76 -9.00 -27.33 28.09
N GLU A 77 -10.15 -27.23 28.79
CA GLU A 77 -10.60 -26.00 29.48
C GLU A 77 -10.63 -24.74 28.58
N MET A 78 -10.76 -24.95 27.26
CA MET A 78 -10.89 -23.87 26.30
C MET A 78 -12.31 -23.30 26.42
N CYS A 79 -12.45 -21.97 26.37
CA CYS A 79 -13.74 -21.27 26.42
C CYS A 79 -14.51 -21.33 27.76
N LYS A 80 -14.07 -20.50 28.72
CA LYS A 80 -14.61 -20.39 30.10
C LYS A 80 -16.12 -20.10 30.23
N LYS A 81 -16.79 -19.61 29.18
CA LYS A 81 -18.22 -19.28 29.19
C LYS A 81 -19.13 -20.39 28.65
N GLU A 82 -18.57 -21.51 28.17
CA GLU A 82 -19.30 -22.66 27.59
C GLU A 82 -20.24 -22.30 26.43
N LEU A 83 -20.06 -21.13 25.81
CA LEU A 83 -20.82 -20.67 24.66
C LEU A 83 -19.91 -20.46 23.48
N LEU A 84 -20.34 -20.95 22.32
CA LEU A 84 -19.63 -20.91 21.06
C LEU A 84 -20.50 -20.25 19.98
N TRP A 85 -19.93 -19.32 19.23
CA TRP A 85 -20.55 -18.86 18.00
C TRP A 85 -20.40 -19.89 16.87
N ILE A 86 -21.49 -20.13 16.15
CA ILE A 86 -21.51 -20.97 14.96
C ILE A 86 -21.58 -20.08 13.72
N GLY A 87 -20.75 -20.36 12.72
CA GLY A 87 -20.65 -19.64 11.46
C GLY A 87 -21.83 -19.88 10.51
N VAL A 88 -23.05 -19.79 11.02
CA VAL A 88 -24.31 -19.96 10.28
C VAL A 88 -25.26 -18.83 10.67
N THR A 89 -25.85 -18.16 9.67
CA THR A 89 -26.74 -17.00 9.86
C THR A 89 -27.88 -17.02 8.85
N ASP A 90 -28.98 -16.33 9.17
CA ASP A 90 -30.09 -16.08 8.24
C ASP A 90 -30.24 -14.58 7.89
N LEU A 91 -29.21 -13.77 8.18
CA LEU A 91 -29.14 -12.33 7.88
C LEU A 91 -29.48 -11.96 6.42
N GLN A 92 -29.25 -12.87 5.46
CA GLN A 92 -29.56 -12.64 4.05
C GLN A 92 -31.05 -12.85 3.74
N GLU A 93 -31.67 -13.84 4.38
CA GLU A 93 -33.03 -14.29 4.12
C GLU A 93 -33.57 -14.97 5.39
N GLU A 94 -34.47 -14.26 6.05
CA GLU A 94 -35.18 -14.69 7.26
C GLU A 94 -35.64 -16.16 7.22
N GLY A 95 -35.21 -16.96 8.20
CA GLY A 95 -35.56 -18.38 8.31
C GLY A 95 -34.78 -19.30 7.36
N VAL A 96 -33.86 -18.76 6.54
CA VAL A 96 -32.95 -19.52 5.68
C VAL A 96 -31.53 -19.41 6.18
N TRP A 97 -31.13 -20.40 6.98
CA TRP A 97 -29.83 -20.46 7.63
C TRP A 97 -28.73 -20.91 6.67
N ARG A 98 -27.76 -20.04 6.43
CA ARG A 98 -26.65 -20.22 5.50
C ARG A 98 -25.32 -20.20 6.22
N ARG A 99 -24.43 -21.10 5.82
CA ARG A 99 -23.06 -21.11 6.32
C ARG A 99 -22.24 -19.94 5.75
N LEU A 100 -21.46 -19.29 6.60
CA LEU A 100 -20.64 -18.13 6.20
C LEU A 100 -19.59 -18.48 5.14
N ARG A 101 -18.99 -19.68 5.24
CA ARG A 101 -17.89 -20.12 4.39
C ARG A 101 -18.22 -20.23 2.90
N ASP A 102 -19.37 -20.81 2.57
CA ASP A 102 -19.71 -21.19 1.19
C ASP A 102 -21.16 -20.90 0.81
N ASN A 103 -21.89 -20.19 1.69
CA ASN A 103 -23.28 -19.81 1.51
C ASN A 103 -24.26 -20.99 1.34
N GLN A 104 -23.83 -22.22 1.68
CA GLN A 104 -24.70 -23.39 1.63
C GLN A 104 -25.79 -23.30 2.70
N VAL A 105 -27.02 -23.66 2.30
CA VAL A 105 -28.16 -23.74 3.23
C VAL A 105 -27.98 -24.96 4.12
N VAL A 106 -28.06 -24.74 5.43
CA VAL A 106 -28.00 -25.81 6.42
C VAL A 106 -29.38 -26.47 6.50
N THR A 107 -29.50 -27.71 6.04
CA THR A 107 -30.76 -28.48 6.09
C THR A 107 -30.90 -29.28 7.38
N ASP A 108 -29.79 -29.78 7.91
CA ASP A 108 -29.74 -30.52 9.16
C ASP A 108 -29.52 -29.54 10.31
N ILE A 109 -30.60 -29.01 10.87
CA ILE A 109 -30.50 -27.97 11.91
C ILE A 109 -30.59 -28.57 13.30
N PHE A 110 -29.67 -28.19 14.19
CA PHE A 110 -29.47 -28.80 15.51
C PHE A 110 -30.14 -28.01 16.65
N TRP A 111 -31.34 -27.47 16.40
CA TRP A 111 -32.05 -26.60 17.34
C TRP A 111 -32.25 -27.23 18.73
N GLY A 112 -32.06 -26.42 19.76
CA GLY A 112 -32.49 -26.72 21.10
C GLY A 112 -34.03 -26.72 21.22
N PRO A 113 -34.57 -27.27 22.31
CA PRO A 113 -36.01 -27.28 22.54
C PRO A 113 -36.60 -25.86 22.51
N GLY A 114 -37.54 -25.61 21.61
CA GLY A 114 -38.22 -24.31 21.48
C GLY A 114 -37.58 -23.34 20.48
N GLN A 115 -36.47 -23.73 19.84
CA GLN A 115 -35.74 -22.90 18.88
C GLN A 115 -35.97 -23.34 17.42
N PRO A 116 -35.86 -22.43 16.43
CA PRO A 116 -35.55 -21.01 16.58
C PRO A 116 -36.73 -20.20 17.13
N ASP A 117 -36.46 -19.16 17.92
CA ASP A 117 -37.45 -18.26 18.50
C ASP A 117 -37.28 -16.82 17.99
N GLU A 118 -38.33 -16.01 18.09
CA GLU A 118 -38.27 -14.58 17.70
C GLU A 118 -37.61 -14.27 16.33
N SER A 119 -37.96 -15.05 15.30
CA SER A 119 -37.25 -15.21 14.02
C SER A 119 -36.62 -13.95 13.40
N ARG A 120 -37.24 -12.77 13.51
CA ARG A 120 -36.79 -11.53 12.84
C ARG A 120 -35.69 -10.74 13.53
N VAL A 121 -35.32 -11.12 14.75
CA VAL A 121 -34.35 -10.35 15.57
C VAL A 121 -33.07 -11.15 15.78
N GLU A 122 -33.17 -12.47 15.78
CA GLU A 122 -32.13 -13.39 16.22
C GLU A 122 -31.48 -14.07 15.00
N ASN A 123 -30.47 -13.44 14.42
CA ASN A 123 -29.95 -13.87 13.11
C ASN A 123 -28.64 -14.68 13.17
N CYS A 124 -28.17 -15.02 14.37
CA CYS A 124 -26.88 -15.69 14.59
C CYS A 124 -27.04 -16.87 15.54
N ILE A 125 -26.26 -17.93 15.35
CA ILE A 125 -26.39 -19.15 16.15
C ILE A 125 -25.32 -19.23 17.23
N ILE A 126 -25.75 -19.48 18.46
CA ILE A 126 -24.89 -19.84 19.59
C ILE A 126 -25.12 -21.31 19.97
N MET A 127 -24.03 -22.00 20.32
CA MET A 127 -24.04 -23.39 20.77
C MET A 127 -23.52 -23.46 22.20
N GLY A 128 -24.27 -24.15 23.06
CA GLY A 128 -23.89 -24.43 24.44
C GLY A 128 -23.36 -25.85 24.64
N TRP A 129 -23.21 -26.26 25.90
CA TRP A 129 -22.63 -27.54 26.30
C TRP A 129 -23.41 -28.81 25.88
N THR A 130 -24.64 -28.65 25.42
CA THR A 130 -25.47 -29.76 24.92
C THR A 130 -25.34 -29.96 23.40
N SER A 131 -24.44 -29.23 22.75
CA SER A 131 -24.32 -29.13 21.28
C SER A 131 -25.61 -28.70 20.57
N SER A 132 -26.57 -28.16 21.31
CA SER A 132 -27.83 -27.66 20.76
C SER A 132 -27.68 -26.21 20.35
N TRP A 133 -28.32 -25.84 19.25
CA TRP A 133 -28.29 -24.51 18.69
C TRP A 133 -29.39 -23.65 19.28
N ASN A 134 -29.05 -22.39 19.52
CA ASN A 134 -29.98 -21.34 19.88
C ASN A 134 -29.70 -20.17 18.94
N ASP A 135 -30.72 -19.65 18.27
CA ASP A 135 -30.60 -18.37 17.62
C ASP A 135 -30.45 -17.28 18.68
N TYR A 136 -29.79 -16.20 18.29
CA TYR A 136 -29.49 -15.09 19.18
C TYR A 136 -29.18 -13.82 18.39
N PRO A 137 -29.40 -12.62 18.96
CA PRO A 137 -28.99 -11.37 18.33
C PRO A 137 -27.46 -11.26 18.32
N CYS A 138 -26.88 -11.20 17.12
CA CYS A 138 -25.44 -11.22 16.84
C CYS A 138 -24.59 -10.22 17.68
N LYS A 139 -25.18 -9.11 18.11
CA LYS A 139 -24.51 -8.01 18.83
C LYS A 139 -24.79 -7.97 20.33
N LYS A 140 -25.77 -8.74 20.85
CA LYS A 140 -26.17 -8.67 22.27
C LYS A 140 -25.43 -9.67 23.15
N GLN A 141 -24.69 -10.60 22.56
CA GLN A 141 -23.99 -11.65 23.27
C GLN A 141 -22.52 -11.69 22.90
N VAL A 142 -21.73 -12.27 23.80
CA VAL A 142 -20.34 -12.61 23.54
C VAL A 142 -20.11 -14.10 23.78
N ALA A 143 -19.41 -14.74 22.87
CA ALA A 143 -19.09 -16.16 22.92
C ALA A 143 -17.71 -16.43 22.32
N CYS A 144 -17.20 -17.62 22.58
CA CYS A 144 -15.99 -18.08 21.92
C CYS A 144 -16.19 -18.27 20.42
N VAL A 145 -15.08 -18.41 19.71
CA VAL A 145 -15.12 -18.82 18.30
C VAL A 145 -14.15 -19.95 18.03
N VAL A 146 -14.62 -20.91 17.25
CA VAL A 146 -13.83 -21.93 16.58
C VAL A 146 -13.80 -21.52 15.13
N CYS A 147 -12.59 -21.44 14.57
CA CYS A 147 -12.40 -21.18 13.16
C CYS A 147 -12.03 -22.50 12.48
N GLU A 148 -12.69 -22.78 11.36
CA GLU A 148 -12.31 -23.87 10.46
C GLU A 148 -11.49 -23.31 9.31
N GLU A 149 -10.53 -24.12 8.87
CA GLU A 149 -9.66 -23.78 7.75
C GLU A 149 -10.49 -23.51 6.49
N ALA A 150 -10.42 -22.28 5.99
CA ALA A 150 -11.14 -21.81 4.83
C ALA A 150 -10.19 -21.58 3.64
N ILE A 151 -8.99 -21.07 3.92
CA ILE A 151 -7.97 -20.70 2.95
C ILE A 151 -6.63 -21.28 3.43
N ASP A 152 -6.00 -22.10 2.58
CA ASP A 152 -4.65 -22.66 2.82
C ASP A 152 -3.59 -21.60 2.51
N VAL A 153 -3.54 -20.56 3.34
CA VAL A 153 -2.60 -19.44 3.23
C VAL A 153 -1.90 -19.26 4.58
N PRO A 154 -0.56 -19.29 4.62
CA PRO A 154 0.18 -19.05 5.85
C PRO A 154 0.11 -17.57 6.25
N LEU A 155 0.39 -17.32 7.51
CA LEU A 155 0.70 -15.98 8.01
C LEU A 155 2.13 -15.60 7.58
N TYR A 156 2.35 -14.36 7.20
CA TYR A 156 3.66 -13.81 6.86
C TYR A 156 4.12 -12.84 7.94
N LEU A 157 5.29 -13.10 8.53
CA LEU A 157 5.97 -12.20 9.45
C LEU A 157 6.89 -11.23 8.67
N ARG A 158 6.46 -9.98 8.48
CA ARG A 158 7.25 -8.95 7.80
C ARG A 158 8.02 -8.09 8.80
N GLY A 159 9.09 -7.44 8.34
CA GLY A 159 9.96 -6.57 9.14
C GLY A 159 11.15 -7.27 9.81
N ALA A 160 11.25 -8.59 9.72
CA ALA A 160 12.33 -9.37 10.34
C ALA A 160 13.60 -9.51 9.46
N CYS A 161 13.64 -8.87 8.29
CA CYS A 161 14.74 -8.88 7.31
C CYS A 161 15.26 -10.28 6.97
N ARG A 162 14.33 -11.19 6.66
CA ARG A 162 14.65 -12.56 6.26
C ARG A 162 15.12 -12.62 4.81
N GLU A 163 15.97 -13.58 4.51
CA GLU A 163 16.52 -13.75 3.17
C GLU A 163 15.55 -14.52 2.28
N LEU A 164 14.78 -15.44 2.86
CA LEU A 164 13.81 -16.28 2.14
C LEU A 164 12.38 -16.00 2.61
N LEU A 165 11.44 -15.97 1.66
CA LEU A 165 10.01 -15.82 1.95
C LEU A 165 9.52 -16.89 2.94
N THR A 166 10.01 -18.12 2.81
CA THR A 166 9.59 -19.26 3.64
C THR A 166 9.98 -19.12 5.10
N GLU A 167 11.04 -18.37 5.42
CA GLU A 167 11.42 -18.05 6.81
C GLU A 167 10.44 -17.09 7.49
N THR A 168 9.61 -16.40 6.70
CA THR A 168 8.55 -15.52 7.20
C THR A 168 7.21 -16.22 7.36
N MET A 169 7.06 -17.47 6.90
CA MET A 169 5.78 -18.18 6.93
C MET A 169 5.50 -18.80 8.30
N PHE A 170 4.29 -18.56 8.81
CA PHE A 170 3.77 -19.07 10.07
C PHE A 170 2.40 -19.72 9.86
N GLU A 171 2.09 -20.68 10.71
CA GLU A 171 0.78 -21.31 10.85
C GLU A 171 0.32 -21.24 12.30
N VAL A 172 -0.98 -21.33 12.53
CA VAL A 172 -1.54 -21.47 13.87
C VAL A 172 -1.54 -22.95 14.22
N LEU A 173 -0.78 -23.33 15.24
CA LEU A 173 -0.70 -24.72 15.67
C LEU A 173 -0.78 -24.82 17.18
N GLY A 174 -1.68 -25.67 17.68
CA GLY A 174 -1.76 -26.04 19.09
C GLY A 174 -2.02 -24.89 20.05
N TYR A 175 -1.86 -25.18 21.34
CA TYR A 175 -2.14 -24.25 22.44
C TYR A 175 -1.03 -24.28 23.47
N PHE A 176 -0.64 -23.10 23.93
CA PHE A 176 0.25 -22.92 25.07
C PHE A 176 -0.37 -21.91 26.04
N SER A 177 -0.50 -22.28 27.32
CA SER A 177 -1.17 -21.45 28.34
C SER A 177 -2.57 -20.96 27.91
N SER A 178 -3.37 -21.86 27.32
CA SER A 178 -4.72 -21.57 26.80
C SER A 178 -4.76 -20.48 25.72
N LYS A 179 -3.69 -20.33 24.93
CA LYS A 179 -3.64 -19.44 23.76
C LYS A 179 -3.05 -20.19 22.56
N PRO A 180 -3.52 -19.94 21.35
CA PRO A 180 -2.84 -20.43 20.15
C PRO A 180 -1.42 -19.86 20.07
N PHE A 181 -0.46 -20.70 19.67
CA PHE A 181 0.86 -20.23 19.27
C PHE A 181 1.01 -20.26 17.75
N PHE A 182 1.89 -19.41 17.24
CA PHE A 182 2.18 -19.32 15.81
C PHE A 182 3.52 -20.01 15.56
N HIS A 183 3.48 -21.07 14.77
CA HIS A 183 4.65 -21.87 14.42
C HIS A 183 5.19 -21.42 13.06
N GLY A 184 6.43 -20.96 13.02
CA GLY A 184 7.13 -20.61 11.80
C GLY A 184 7.77 -21.84 11.15
N PHE A 185 7.72 -21.91 9.82
CA PHE A 185 8.12 -23.11 9.06
C PHE A 185 9.62 -23.44 9.16
N TYR A 186 10.45 -22.45 9.53
CA TYR A 186 11.91 -22.55 9.58
C TYR A 186 12.49 -22.30 10.98
N GLY A 187 11.81 -22.80 12.02
CA GLY A 187 12.36 -22.80 13.38
C GLY A 187 12.18 -21.46 14.12
N TYR A 188 11.07 -20.77 13.85
CA TYR A 188 10.62 -19.64 14.64
C TYR A 188 9.29 -19.97 15.32
N MET A 189 9.02 -19.36 16.47
CA MET A 189 7.77 -19.54 17.17
C MET A 189 7.35 -18.26 17.87
N ILE A 190 6.07 -17.92 17.78
CA ILE A 190 5.47 -16.84 18.57
C ILE A 190 4.47 -17.45 19.54
N LEU A 191 4.77 -17.36 20.83
CA LEU A 191 3.93 -17.91 21.88
C LEU A 191 3.74 -16.91 23.01
N LYS A 192 2.66 -17.07 23.77
CA LYS A 192 2.40 -16.24 24.95
C LYS A 192 3.12 -16.84 26.16
N SER A 193 4.05 -16.08 26.73
CA SER A 193 4.80 -16.47 27.92
C SER A 193 3.92 -16.46 29.17
N GLU A 194 4.38 -17.13 30.23
CA GLU A 194 3.73 -17.12 31.55
C GLU A 194 3.65 -15.70 32.15
N GLU A 195 4.55 -14.81 31.75
CA GLU A 195 4.58 -13.39 32.14
C GLU A 195 3.53 -12.53 31.39
N LYS A 196 2.62 -13.18 30.65
CA LYS A 196 1.53 -12.57 29.86
C LYS A 196 1.99 -11.68 28.69
N GLN A 197 3.23 -11.84 28.24
CA GLN A 197 3.75 -11.18 27.05
C GLN A 197 3.87 -12.16 25.90
N TRP A 198 3.82 -11.67 24.67
CA TRP A 198 4.12 -12.47 23.49
C TRP A 198 5.63 -12.49 23.28
N SER A 199 6.18 -13.65 22.96
CA SER A 199 7.62 -13.85 22.74
C SER A 199 7.83 -14.42 21.35
N LEU A 200 8.69 -13.78 20.55
CA LEU A 200 9.22 -14.33 19.31
C LEU A 200 10.52 -15.08 19.64
N ILE A 201 10.55 -16.37 19.35
CA ILE A 201 11.61 -17.30 19.77
C ILE A 201 12.20 -17.94 18.52
N ASP A 202 13.53 -18.00 18.46
CA ASP A 202 14.26 -18.87 17.55
C ASP A 202 14.37 -20.26 18.22
N THR A 203 13.70 -21.26 17.66
CA THR A 203 13.65 -22.60 18.25
C THR A 203 14.91 -23.40 17.95
N VAL A 204 15.71 -23.00 16.95
CA VAL A 204 16.97 -23.68 16.61
C VAL A 204 18.02 -23.36 17.67
N PHE A 205 18.13 -22.08 18.04
CA PHE A 205 19.10 -21.63 19.05
C PHE A 205 18.51 -21.54 20.46
N ASN A 206 17.19 -21.73 20.60
CA ASN A 206 16.44 -21.59 21.85
C ASN A 206 16.66 -20.20 22.51
N ILE A 207 16.57 -19.15 21.70
CA ILE A 207 16.74 -17.76 22.14
C ILE A 207 15.46 -16.95 21.91
N THR A 208 15.09 -16.11 22.87
CA THR A 208 14.01 -15.14 22.68
C THR A 208 14.57 -13.93 21.93
N ILE A 209 14.06 -13.71 20.72
CA ILE A 209 14.47 -12.62 19.83
C ILE A 209 13.89 -11.29 20.32
N ALA A 210 12.57 -11.29 20.58
CA ALA A 210 11.82 -10.09 20.90
C ALA A 210 10.59 -10.41 21.76
N THR A 211 10.09 -9.41 22.48
CA THR A 211 8.86 -9.50 23.27
C THR A 211 7.86 -8.41 22.89
N LEU A 212 6.58 -8.69 23.06
CA LEU A 212 5.47 -7.78 22.77
C LEU A 212 4.48 -7.80 23.94
N ALA A 213 4.26 -6.62 24.53
CA ALA A 213 3.24 -6.41 25.54
C ALA A 213 2.03 -5.74 24.89
N LEU A 214 0.88 -6.42 24.89
CA LEU A 214 -0.38 -5.90 24.37
C LEU A 214 -1.24 -5.31 25.49
N ALA A 215 -2.14 -4.40 25.13
CA ALA A 215 -2.98 -3.67 26.09
C ALA A 215 -3.98 -4.58 26.83
N SER A 216 -4.43 -5.64 26.17
CA SER A 216 -5.37 -6.62 26.72
C SER A 216 -4.89 -8.05 26.49
N ASP A 217 -5.23 -8.93 27.44
CA ASP A 217 -4.96 -10.36 27.33
C ASP A 217 -5.67 -11.02 26.13
N ALA A 218 -6.76 -10.42 25.65
CA ALA A 218 -7.57 -10.89 24.52
C ALA A 218 -6.99 -10.54 23.14
N GLN A 219 -5.88 -9.80 23.09
CA GLN A 219 -5.21 -9.44 21.84
C GLN A 219 -4.12 -10.43 21.48
N TYR A 220 -3.90 -10.55 20.17
CA TYR A 220 -2.94 -11.44 19.53
C TYR A 220 -1.88 -10.62 18.80
N PRO A 221 -0.70 -11.21 18.53
CA PRO A 221 0.41 -10.55 17.83
C PRO A 221 0.15 -10.46 16.31
N LEU A 222 -1.10 -10.22 15.92
CA LEU A 222 -1.55 -10.10 14.54
C LEU A 222 -1.57 -8.62 14.13
N GLY A 223 -1.41 -8.37 12.83
CA GLY A 223 -1.28 -7.02 12.29
C GLY A 223 0.06 -6.37 12.63
N ARG A 224 0.16 -5.04 12.47
CA ARG A 224 1.35 -4.23 12.79
C ARG A 224 1.49 -4.06 14.29
N GLN A 225 2.64 -4.44 14.85
CA GLN A 225 2.95 -4.31 16.27
C GLN A 225 4.41 -3.88 16.48
N PHE A 226 4.66 -3.11 17.55
CA PHE A 226 6.01 -2.73 17.96
C PHE A 226 6.57 -3.72 18.98
N TRP A 227 7.58 -4.47 18.57
CA TRP A 227 8.26 -5.49 19.38
C TRP A 227 9.52 -4.92 20.03
N PHE A 228 9.72 -5.24 21.30
CA PHE A 228 10.93 -4.90 22.04
C PHE A 228 12.02 -5.97 21.79
N LEU A 229 13.13 -5.55 21.19
CA LEU A 229 14.21 -6.45 20.79
C LEU A 229 15.09 -6.86 21.98
N LEU A 230 15.23 -8.17 22.21
CA LEU A 230 16.19 -8.75 23.15
C LEU A 230 17.51 -9.13 22.48
N THR A 231 17.48 -9.30 21.16
CA THR A 231 18.64 -9.54 20.29
C THR A 231 18.62 -8.58 19.10
N PRO A 232 19.76 -8.27 18.47
CA PRO A 232 19.77 -7.44 17.25
C PRO A 232 19.02 -8.12 16.10
N VAL A 233 18.20 -7.36 15.39
CA VAL A 233 17.45 -7.79 14.19
C VAL A 233 17.56 -6.68 13.15
N CYS A 234 17.81 -7.02 11.89
CA CYS A 234 18.07 -6.05 10.83
C CYS A 234 19.23 -5.09 11.19
N ASP A 235 19.02 -3.78 11.03
CA ASP A 235 19.87 -2.67 11.46
C ASP A 235 19.59 -2.22 12.92
N LYS A 236 18.63 -2.85 13.61
CA LYS A 236 18.19 -2.47 14.95
C LYS A 236 18.93 -3.23 16.03
N GLY A 237 19.52 -2.49 16.97
CA GLY A 237 20.23 -3.04 18.11
C GLY A 237 19.31 -3.58 19.21
N LYS A 238 19.87 -4.41 20.10
CA LYS A 238 19.21 -4.87 21.32
C LYS A 238 18.67 -3.68 22.15
N GLY A 239 17.45 -3.82 22.68
CA GLY A 239 16.77 -2.83 23.51
C GLY A 239 16.00 -1.76 22.73
N SER A 240 15.95 -1.85 21.40
CA SER A 240 15.15 -0.97 20.56
C SER A 240 13.77 -1.57 20.25
N LEU A 241 12.86 -0.74 19.75
CA LEU A 241 11.58 -1.18 19.21
C LEU A 241 11.71 -1.43 17.70
N LEU A 242 11.17 -2.56 17.24
CA LEU A 242 11.07 -2.91 15.82
C LEU A 242 9.60 -3.16 15.48
N GLU A 243 9.12 -2.56 14.42
CA GLU A 243 7.79 -2.83 13.90
C GLU A 243 7.81 -4.14 13.11
N LEU A 244 6.95 -5.08 13.48
CA LEU A 244 6.73 -6.32 12.74
C LEU A 244 5.24 -6.42 12.40
N SER A 245 4.92 -7.01 11.26
CA SER A 245 3.55 -7.38 10.93
C SER A 245 3.40 -8.88 10.77
N LEU A 246 2.33 -9.44 11.33
CA LEU A 246 1.95 -10.84 11.15
C LEU A 246 0.53 -10.90 10.58
N SER A 247 0.40 -11.33 9.33
CA SER A 247 -0.91 -11.41 8.67
C SER A 247 -0.90 -12.36 7.47
N ILE A 248 -2.10 -12.72 7.01
CA ILE A 248 -2.28 -13.55 5.80
C ILE A 248 -2.14 -12.75 4.49
N CYS A 249 -1.93 -11.43 4.56
CA CYS A 249 -1.94 -10.59 3.37
C CYS A 249 -0.76 -10.95 2.47
N THR A 250 -1.08 -11.30 1.23
CA THR A 250 -0.09 -11.66 0.19
C THR A 250 0.66 -10.42 -0.29
N SER A 251 1.72 -10.60 -1.08
CA SER A 251 2.56 -9.49 -1.57
C SER A 251 1.80 -8.44 -2.40
N ASP A 252 0.66 -8.81 -2.95
CA ASP A 252 -0.13 -7.97 -3.88
C ASP A 252 -1.33 -7.32 -3.18
N GLN A 253 -1.34 -7.39 -1.84
CA GLN A 253 -2.40 -6.84 -1.00
C GLN A 253 -1.82 -5.80 -0.03
N TYR A 254 -2.68 -4.89 0.43
CA TYR A 254 -2.36 -4.00 1.54
C TYR A 254 -3.05 -4.49 2.81
N MET A 255 -2.32 -4.43 3.93
CA MET A 255 -2.88 -4.76 5.25
C MET A 255 -3.35 -3.51 5.98
N CYS A 256 -4.64 -3.43 6.23
CA CYS A 256 -5.29 -2.43 7.08
C CYS A 256 -4.83 -2.55 8.55
N ASN A 257 -5.01 -1.50 9.37
CA ASN A 257 -4.67 -1.58 10.79
C ASN A 257 -5.58 -2.55 11.57
N ASN A 258 -6.84 -2.69 11.16
CA ASN A 258 -7.74 -3.73 11.68
C ASN A 258 -7.38 -5.16 11.22
N GLY A 259 -6.38 -5.31 10.34
CA GLY A 259 -5.85 -6.57 9.82
C GLY A 259 -6.58 -7.14 8.61
N GLN A 260 -7.57 -6.43 8.06
CA GLN A 260 -8.15 -6.75 6.75
C GLN A 260 -7.10 -6.63 5.64
N CYS A 261 -7.16 -7.51 4.65
CA CYS A 261 -6.35 -7.42 3.43
C CYS A 261 -7.22 -6.88 2.30
N ILE A 262 -6.79 -5.80 1.66
CA ILE A 262 -7.41 -5.21 0.46
C ILE A 262 -6.45 -5.33 -0.73
N ASP A 263 -6.92 -5.08 -1.95
CA ASP A 263 -6.02 -5.04 -3.10
C ASP A 263 -5.00 -3.90 -2.94
N ILE A 264 -3.76 -4.09 -3.38
CA ILE A 264 -2.77 -3.01 -3.30
C ILE A 264 -3.18 -1.77 -4.12
N GLY A 265 -4.00 -1.97 -5.17
CA GLY A 265 -4.64 -0.91 -5.93
C GLY A 265 -5.74 -0.17 -5.18
N ASP A 266 -6.20 -0.62 -4.03
CA ASP A 266 -7.18 0.10 -3.21
C ASP A 266 -6.47 1.02 -2.18
N ARG A 267 -5.14 0.98 -2.07
CA ARG A 267 -4.37 1.82 -1.15
C ARG A 267 -4.26 3.26 -1.66
N CYS A 268 -4.74 4.26 -0.92
CA CYS A 268 -4.64 5.68 -1.28
C CYS A 268 -5.41 6.02 -2.56
N ASP A 269 -6.65 5.53 -2.68
CA ASP A 269 -7.54 5.76 -3.83
C ASP A 269 -8.67 6.77 -3.53
N ALA A 270 -8.65 7.40 -2.36
CA ALA A 270 -9.68 8.30 -1.83
C ALA A 270 -11.01 7.61 -1.46
N LYS A 271 -11.03 6.30 -1.30
CA LYS A 271 -12.15 5.50 -0.81
C LYS A 271 -11.72 4.71 0.44
N ASP A 272 -12.65 4.52 1.37
CA ASP A 272 -12.40 3.69 2.56
C ASP A 272 -12.77 2.24 2.24
N ASP A 273 -11.74 1.44 1.95
CA ASP A 273 -11.83 0.00 1.71
C ASP A 273 -11.49 -0.84 2.95
N CYS A 274 -10.73 -0.27 3.89
CA CYS A 274 -10.40 -0.94 5.14
C CYS A 274 -11.55 -0.96 6.17
N ASN A 275 -12.60 -0.15 6.03
CA ASN A 275 -13.65 0.11 7.03
C ASN A 275 -13.14 0.76 8.34
N ASP A 276 -11.83 1.01 8.44
CA ASP A 276 -11.20 1.84 9.46
C ASP A 276 -10.50 3.07 8.85
N GLY A 277 -10.56 3.24 7.53
CA GLY A 277 -9.96 4.33 6.75
C GLY A 277 -8.44 4.30 6.66
N THR A 278 -7.78 3.24 7.15
CA THR A 278 -6.32 3.26 7.31
C THR A 278 -5.56 3.05 6.01
N ASP A 279 -6.24 2.60 4.97
CA ASP A 279 -5.87 2.64 3.56
C ASP A 279 -5.74 4.06 2.99
N GLU A 280 -6.26 5.09 3.66
CA GLU A 280 -6.10 6.49 3.24
C GLU A 280 -5.12 7.28 4.13
N ASP A 281 -4.48 6.61 5.11
CA ASP A 281 -3.47 7.21 5.98
C ASP A 281 -2.06 7.22 5.36
N ASN A 282 -1.29 8.29 5.55
CA ASN A 282 0.12 8.39 5.15
C ASN A 282 0.38 8.10 3.64
N CYS A 283 -0.50 8.59 2.77
CA CYS A 283 -0.42 8.46 1.32
C CYS A 283 0.62 9.38 0.65
N SER A 284 1.86 9.35 1.13
CA SER A 284 2.98 10.06 0.50
C SER A 284 3.32 9.39 -0.83
N VAL A 285 3.38 10.17 -1.91
CA VAL A 285 3.71 9.68 -3.25
C VAL A 285 5.22 9.52 -3.41
N LEU A 286 6.02 10.25 -2.60
CA LEU A 286 7.47 10.18 -2.65
C LEU A 286 8.11 9.71 -1.34
N GLN A 287 9.26 9.07 -1.48
CA GLN A 287 10.18 8.72 -0.40
C GLN A 287 11.57 9.28 -0.72
N LEU A 288 12.12 10.08 0.21
CA LEU A 288 13.46 10.66 0.09
C LEU A 288 14.51 9.70 0.67
N PRO A 289 15.64 9.46 -0.02
CA PRO A 289 16.74 8.73 0.57
C PRO A 289 17.46 9.58 1.63
N ASP A 290 18.15 8.89 2.54
CA ASP A 290 19.01 9.54 3.52
C ASP A 290 20.06 10.44 2.84
N GLY A 291 20.13 11.69 3.29
CA GLY A 291 21.08 12.66 2.76
C GLY A 291 20.70 13.28 1.40
N TYR A 292 19.44 13.16 0.96
CA TYR A 292 18.94 13.88 -0.22
C TYR A 292 19.23 15.38 -0.13
N ARG A 293 19.73 15.97 -1.23
CA ARG A 293 20.11 17.39 -1.30
C ARG A 293 19.25 18.14 -2.30
N LYS A 294 18.17 18.76 -1.82
CA LYS A 294 17.20 19.51 -2.64
C LYS A 294 17.73 20.73 -3.38
N PHE A 295 18.93 21.22 -3.04
CA PHE A 295 19.56 22.35 -3.74
C PHE A 295 20.39 21.91 -4.95
N LYS A 296 20.59 20.61 -5.15
CA LYS A 296 21.39 20.07 -6.26
C LYS A 296 20.46 19.38 -7.28
N PRO A 297 20.57 19.70 -8.57
CA PRO A 297 19.82 19.00 -9.60
C PRO A 297 20.22 17.53 -9.68
N PRO A 298 19.31 16.64 -10.13
CA PRO A 298 19.67 15.30 -10.52
C PRO A 298 20.64 15.32 -11.71
N LYS A 299 21.34 14.21 -11.92
CA LYS A 299 22.16 14.04 -13.12
C LYS A 299 21.26 13.78 -14.32
N ASN A 300 21.76 14.12 -15.51
CA ASN A 300 21.12 13.68 -16.74
C ASN A 300 21.23 12.15 -16.86
N VAL A 301 20.10 11.51 -17.11
CA VAL A 301 19.97 10.04 -17.19
C VAL A 301 20.55 9.48 -18.48
N GLU A 302 20.49 10.26 -19.57
CA GLU A 302 20.96 9.84 -20.90
C GLU A 302 22.47 10.01 -21.05
N ASP A 303 23.02 11.13 -20.58
CA ASP A 303 24.47 11.36 -20.50
C ASP A 303 24.83 12.07 -19.19
N PRO A 304 25.44 11.37 -18.21
CA PRO A 304 25.82 11.96 -16.92
C PRO A 304 26.84 13.11 -16.98
N ASN A 305 27.51 13.33 -18.11
CA ASN A 305 28.47 14.43 -18.30
C ASN A 305 27.83 15.71 -18.88
N GLU A 306 26.63 15.59 -19.43
CA GLU A 306 25.86 16.72 -19.96
C GLU A 306 24.98 17.33 -18.84
N PRO A 307 24.59 18.61 -18.95
CA PRO A 307 23.62 19.20 -18.03
C PRO A 307 22.30 18.44 -18.09
N LEU A 308 21.53 18.50 -17.00
CA LEU A 308 20.15 18.04 -17.02
C LEU A 308 19.38 18.85 -18.07
N GLN A 309 18.65 18.15 -18.94
CA GLN A 309 17.82 18.75 -19.98
C GLN A 309 16.34 18.39 -19.73
N PRO A 310 15.63 19.16 -18.89
CA PRO A 310 14.19 18.97 -18.71
C PRO A 310 13.46 19.11 -20.04
N PHE A 311 12.44 18.28 -20.26
CA PHE A 311 11.52 18.47 -21.37
C PHE A 311 10.59 19.64 -21.03
N MET A 312 10.50 20.63 -21.92
CA MET A 312 9.65 21.79 -21.73
C MET A 312 8.51 21.78 -22.74
N LYS A 313 7.27 21.78 -22.26
CA LYS A 313 6.08 21.98 -23.08
C LYS A 313 5.49 23.35 -22.80
N PHE A 314 5.44 24.21 -23.82
CA PHE A 314 4.88 25.55 -23.72
C PHE A 314 3.53 25.59 -24.45
N VAL A 315 2.45 25.76 -23.70
CA VAL A 315 1.08 25.77 -24.23
C VAL A 315 0.52 27.18 -24.17
N PHE A 316 0.33 27.79 -25.32
CA PHE A 316 -0.35 29.07 -25.45
C PHE A 316 -1.85 28.85 -25.25
N LEU A 317 -2.43 29.48 -24.21
CA LEU A 317 -3.86 29.37 -23.95
C LEU A 317 -4.64 30.43 -24.71
N ARG A 318 -4.27 31.72 -24.62
CA ARG A 318 -4.91 32.82 -25.36
C ARG A 318 -4.15 34.14 -25.27
N PHE A 319 -4.48 35.03 -26.20
CA PHE A 319 -4.06 36.42 -26.24
C PHE A 319 -5.12 37.26 -25.53
N LEU A 320 -4.74 37.91 -24.43
CA LEU A 320 -5.63 38.80 -23.68
C LEU A 320 -5.65 40.20 -24.28
N LYS A 321 -4.49 40.69 -24.73
CA LYS A 321 -4.34 42.04 -25.29
C LYS A 321 -3.14 42.10 -26.22
N ILE A 322 -3.27 42.86 -27.30
CA ILE A 322 -2.16 43.21 -28.20
C ILE A 322 -2.10 44.74 -28.22
N GLU A 323 -0.98 45.31 -27.79
CA GLU A 323 -0.74 46.75 -27.70
C GLU A 323 0.38 47.13 -28.66
N ASP A 324 0.02 47.42 -29.91
CA ASP A 324 0.92 47.87 -30.97
C ASP A 324 1.67 49.16 -30.60
N VAL A 325 0.98 50.17 -30.04
CA VAL A 325 1.58 51.45 -29.63
C VAL A 325 2.56 51.28 -28.47
N GLN A 326 2.23 50.38 -27.53
CA GLN A 326 3.08 50.13 -26.36
C GLN A 326 4.06 48.98 -26.56
N GLN A 327 4.13 48.44 -27.78
CA GLN A 327 5.03 47.37 -28.18
C GLN A 327 4.98 46.18 -27.20
N ALA A 328 3.77 45.68 -26.94
CA ALA A 328 3.55 44.63 -25.96
C ALA A 328 2.40 43.69 -26.30
N ILE A 329 2.55 42.44 -25.88
CA ILE A 329 1.48 41.43 -25.94
C ILE A 329 1.21 40.87 -24.56
N THR A 330 -0.06 40.71 -24.21
CA THR A 330 -0.51 40.08 -22.96
C THR A 330 -1.04 38.70 -23.26
N LEU A 331 -0.43 37.70 -22.63
CA LEU A 331 -0.68 36.28 -22.88
C LEU A 331 -1.13 35.58 -21.59
N GLU A 332 -1.91 34.53 -21.77
CA GLU A 332 -2.15 33.48 -20.78
C GLU A 332 -1.65 32.16 -21.36
N PHE A 333 -0.82 31.43 -20.60
CA PHE A 333 -0.10 30.25 -21.10
C PHE A 333 0.26 29.30 -19.95
N ILE A 334 0.48 28.04 -20.29
CA ILE A 334 0.95 27.01 -19.38
C ILE A 334 2.36 26.58 -19.80
N VAL A 335 3.28 26.51 -18.85
CA VAL A 335 4.60 25.88 -19.04
C VAL A 335 4.66 24.62 -18.21
N SER A 336 4.95 23.49 -18.85
CA SER A 336 5.19 22.22 -18.18
C SER A 336 6.64 21.83 -18.33
N LEU A 337 7.29 21.47 -17.22
CA LEU A 337 8.65 20.93 -17.20
C LEU A 337 8.60 19.48 -16.73
N GLU A 338 9.28 18.60 -17.45
CA GLU A 338 9.37 17.19 -17.09
C GLU A 338 10.83 16.78 -16.92
N TRP A 339 11.14 16.08 -15.84
CA TRP A 339 12.49 15.53 -15.61
C TRP A 339 12.43 14.24 -14.80
N ILE A 340 13.53 13.49 -14.86
CA ILE A 340 13.73 12.28 -14.07
C ILE A 340 14.69 12.62 -12.92
N ASP A 341 14.33 12.27 -11.69
CA ASP A 341 15.22 12.34 -10.53
C ASP A 341 15.48 10.94 -9.99
N THR A 342 16.58 10.33 -10.46
CA THR A 342 16.97 8.96 -10.09
C THR A 342 17.34 8.78 -8.61
N ARG A 343 17.36 9.87 -7.83
CA ARG A 343 17.64 9.81 -6.40
C ARG A 343 16.37 9.62 -5.57
N LEU A 344 15.20 9.89 -6.14
CA LEU A 344 13.93 9.73 -5.44
C LEU A 344 13.46 8.28 -5.55
N LYS A 345 12.61 7.87 -4.62
CA LYS A 345 11.73 6.72 -4.79
C LYS A 345 10.30 7.20 -4.75
N PHE A 346 9.42 6.52 -5.48
CA PHE A 346 7.99 6.83 -5.49
C PHE A 346 7.21 5.65 -4.97
N LEU A 347 6.09 5.93 -4.30
CA LEU A 347 5.26 4.93 -3.64
C LEU A 347 3.89 4.91 -4.29
N ASN A 348 3.33 3.71 -4.46
CA ASN A 348 1.93 3.46 -4.83
C ASN A 348 1.45 4.26 -6.08
N LEU A 349 2.34 4.50 -7.05
CA LEU A 349 2.00 5.27 -8.25
C LEU A 349 0.87 4.61 -9.05
N ARG A 350 -0.14 5.43 -9.36
CA ARG A 350 -1.29 5.11 -10.21
C ARG A 350 -0.97 5.27 -11.68
N GLU A 351 -1.81 4.66 -12.52
CA GLU A 351 -1.72 4.81 -13.98
C GLU A 351 -2.11 6.21 -14.43
N ASP A 352 -3.14 6.80 -13.80
CA ASP A 352 -3.51 8.19 -14.02
C ASP A 352 -2.57 9.11 -13.24
N MET A 353 -1.79 9.90 -13.97
CA MET A 353 -0.88 10.89 -13.41
C MET A 353 -1.59 11.92 -12.51
N ASN A 354 -2.87 12.23 -12.76
CA ASN A 354 -3.61 13.19 -11.94
C ASN A 354 -3.86 12.67 -10.52
N ALA A 355 -3.87 11.35 -10.33
CA ALA A 355 -3.96 10.72 -9.01
C ALA A 355 -2.60 10.68 -8.27
N ASN A 356 -1.51 11.06 -8.95
CA ASN A 356 -0.15 11.12 -8.40
C ASN A 356 0.30 12.58 -8.19
N GLU A 357 -0.61 13.45 -7.76
CA GLU A 357 -0.31 14.86 -7.44
C GLU A 357 0.49 14.94 -6.12
N LEU A 358 1.58 15.71 -6.13
CA LEU A 358 2.41 15.90 -4.94
C LEU A 358 1.83 16.98 -4.03
N SER A 359 1.86 16.73 -2.72
CA SER A 359 1.50 17.73 -1.72
C SER A 359 2.52 18.87 -1.61
N ASP A 360 2.11 20.01 -1.04
CA ASP A 360 3.02 21.15 -0.83
C ASP A 360 4.26 20.78 0.01
N ASN A 361 4.10 19.89 1.00
CA ASN A 361 5.20 19.44 1.86
C ASN A 361 6.23 18.61 1.08
N GLU A 362 5.75 17.74 0.21
CA GLU A 362 6.55 16.93 -0.70
C GLU A 362 7.32 17.79 -1.70
N VAL A 363 6.63 18.72 -2.35
CA VAL A 363 7.23 19.67 -3.31
C VAL A 363 8.34 20.51 -2.65
N ASN A 364 8.12 20.98 -1.42
CA ASN A 364 9.11 21.77 -0.68
C ASN A 364 10.36 20.98 -0.26
N SER A 365 10.31 19.65 -0.37
CA SER A 365 11.36 18.74 0.05
C SER A 365 12.24 18.23 -1.11
N ILE A 366 11.79 18.39 -2.36
CA ILE A 366 12.52 17.97 -3.57
C ILE A 366 13.22 19.14 -4.29
N TRP A 367 14.18 18.81 -5.16
CA TRP A 367 14.72 19.77 -6.11
C TRP A 367 13.76 19.97 -7.29
N TYR A 368 13.60 21.20 -7.76
CA TYR A 368 12.93 21.51 -9.02
C TYR A 368 13.50 22.78 -9.67
N PRO A 369 13.44 22.92 -11.01
CA PRO A 369 13.88 24.12 -11.71
C PRO A 369 12.88 25.28 -11.50
N LYS A 370 13.42 26.50 -11.33
CA LYS A 370 12.64 27.75 -11.25
C LYS A 370 12.72 28.50 -12.57
N LEU A 371 11.58 28.99 -13.02
CA LEU A 371 11.47 29.76 -14.26
C LEU A 371 11.32 31.24 -13.97
N GLU A 372 12.05 32.05 -14.74
CA GLU A 372 11.92 33.50 -14.82
C GLU A 372 11.72 33.91 -16.28
N PHE A 373 11.11 35.07 -16.48
CA PHE A 373 10.77 35.57 -17.80
C PHE A 373 11.38 36.97 -18.01
N PRO A 374 12.61 37.06 -18.55
CA PRO A 374 13.38 38.30 -18.56
C PRO A 374 12.76 39.46 -19.36
N ASN A 375 11.96 39.16 -20.39
CA ASN A 375 11.34 40.16 -21.26
C ASN A 375 9.89 40.50 -20.87
N VAL A 376 9.49 40.17 -19.64
CA VAL A 376 8.22 40.62 -19.08
C VAL A 376 8.23 42.14 -18.91
N LYS A 377 7.21 42.79 -19.45
CA LYS A 377 6.96 44.22 -19.29
C LYS A 377 6.70 44.54 -17.83
N ASP A 378 7.36 45.58 -17.32
CA ASP A 378 7.31 46.03 -15.92
C ASP A 378 7.81 45.02 -14.87
N GLY A 379 8.37 43.88 -15.31
CA GLY A 379 8.88 42.82 -14.42
C GLY A 379 7.81 42.07 -13.62
N VAL A 380 6.52 42.26 -13.92
CA VAL A 380 5.41 41.63 -13.20
C VAL A 380 4.77 40.54 -14.06
N ILE A 381 4.91 39.30 -13.62
CA ILE A 381 4.18 38.15 -14.18
C ILE A 381 3.29 37.52 -13.11
N LYS A 382 2.04 37.23 -13.46
CA LYS A 382 1.08 36.60 -12.54
C LYS A 382 1.17 35.09 -12.67
N SER A 383 1.61 34.40 -11.62
CA SER A 383 1.45 32.95 -11.47
C SER A 383 0.04 32.66 -10.95
N ILE A 384 -0.75 31.91 -11.72
CA ILE A 384 -2.15 31.59 -11.42
C ILE A 384 -2.25 30.29 -10.64
N LYS A 385 -1.55 29.24 -11.12
CA LYS A 385 -1.56 27.90 -10.53
C LYS A 385 -0.22 27.21 -10.77
N GLU A 386 0.22 26.41 -9.82
CA GLU A 386 1.39 25.55 -9.94
C GLU A 386 1.04 24.18 -9.34
N ASN A 387 1.22 23.11 -10.11
CA ASN A 387 0.96 21.74 -9.70
C ASN A 387 2.17 20.87 -10.03
N PHE A 388 2.38 19.84 -9.23
CA PHE A 388 3.42 18.84 -9.45
C PHE A 388 2.79 17.46 -9.50
N PHE A 389 3.17 16.67 -10.50
CA PHE A 389 2.67 15.32 -10.69
C PHE A 389 3.83 14.35 -10.89
N VAL A 390 3.57 13.07 -10.65
CA VAL A 390 4.49 11.99 -10.99
C VAL A 390 3.83 11.08 -12.02
N ASP A 391 4.44 10.97 -13.20
CA ASP A 391 3.97 10.06 -14.24
C ASP A 391 4.82 8.79 -14.29
N ARG A 392 4.16 7.65 -14.13
CA ARG A 392 4.76 6.30 -14.11
C ARG A 392 5.15 5.89 -15.53
N LYS A 393 6.41 5.51 -15.74
CA LYS A 393 6.93 5.06 -17.05
C LYS A 393 7.27 3.58 -17.12
N ASN A 394 7.83 3.04 -16.04
CA ASN A 394 8.23 1.64 -15.97
C ASN A 394 7.49 0.92 -14.84
N SER A 395 7.71 -0.38 -14.75
CA SER A 395 7.18 -1.22 -13.68
C SER A 395 7.78 -0.86 -12.32
N SER A 396 7.06 -1.22 -11.27
CA SER A 396 7.55 -1.18 -9.89
C SER A 396 8.74 -2.13 -9.71
N LEU A 397 9.44 -1.95 -8.59
CA LEU A 397 10.33 -2.97 -8.06
C LEU A 397 9.53 -4.21 -7.66
N PRO A 398 10.19 -5.39 -7.62
CA PRO A 398 9.59 -6.58 -7.00
C PRO A 398 9.15 -6.29 -5.57
N ASN A 399 8.02 -6.85 -5.17
CA ASN A 399 7.48 -6.69 -3.83
C ASN A 399 8.47 -7.26 -2.80
N ASP A 400 8.83 -6.45 -1.82
CA ASP A 400 9.66 -6.87 -0.69
C ASP A 400 8.77 -7.54 0.35
N PHE A 401 8.91 -8.85 0.51
CA PHE A 401 8.14 -9.60 1.51
C PHE A 401 8.51 -9.24 2.96
N ASN A 402 9.60 -8.51 3.19
CA ASN A 402 9.91 -7.93 4.49
C ASN A 402 9.26 -6.56 4.71
N ASN A 403 8.69 -5.91 3.69
CA ASN A 403 8.09 -4.58 3.85
C ASN A 403 6.83 -4.67 4.73
N VAL A 404 6.92 -4.12 5.94
CA VAL A 404 5.83 -4.06 6.92
C VAL A 404 4.65 -3.23 6.42
N ASN A 405 4.92 -2.16 5.67
CA ASN A 405 3.91 -1.26 5.14
C ASN A 405 3.30 -1.77 3.83
N MET A 406 3.94 -2.76 3.19
CA MET A 406 3.49 -3.36 1.94
C MET A 406 3.29 -2.32 0.82
N GLU A 407 4.13 -1.28 0.76
CA GLU A 407 4.04 -0.28 -0.31
C GLU A 407 4.61 -0.82 -1.62
N THR A 408 3.99 -0.42 -2.73
CA THR A 408 4.57 -0.62 -4.06
C THR A 408 5.60 0.47 -4.33
N VAL A 409 6.86 0.06 -4.51
CA VAL A 409 7.98 1.00 -4.67
C VAL A 409 8.42 1.11 -6.13
N TYR A 410 8.62 2.34 -6.60
CA TYR A 410 9.16 2.66 -7.91
C TYR A 410 10.49 3.39 -7.75
N GLU A 411 11.49 2.94 -8.52
CA GLU A 411 12.76 3.65 -8.61
C GLU A 411 12.59 5.02 -9.27
N GLY A 412 13.44 5.98 -8.92
CA GLY A 412 13.35 7.34 -9.48
C GLY A 412 13.50 7.39 -11.00
N ALA A 413 14.19 6.42 -11.60
CA ALA A 413 14.32 6.27 -13.05
C ALA A 413 13.05 5.71 -13.73
N ALA A 414 12.13 5.11 -12.97
CA ALA A 414 10.90 4.51 -13.45
C ALA A 414 9.75 5.52 -13.59
N ALA A 415 9.93 6.77 -13.18
CA ALA A 415 8.92 7.82 -13.25
C ALA A 415 9.52 9.18 -13.63
N ARG A 416 8.67 10.07 -14.13
CA ARG A 416 9.02 11.47 -14.41
C ARG A 416 8.24 12.41 -13.50
N VAL A 417 8.92 13.40 -12.95
CA VAL A 417 8.29 14.51 -12.23
C VAL A 417 7.89 15.56 -13.24
N ILE A 418 6.64 16.01 -13.16
CA ILE A 418 6.05 17.00 -14.05
C ILE A 418 5.64 18.20 -13.21
N LYS A 419 6.22 19.35 -13.52
CA LYS A 419 5.86 20.64 -12.94
C LYS A 419 5.04 21.42 -13.97
N GLN A 420 3.78 21.68 -13.68
CA GLN A 420 2.89 22.44 -14.54
C GLN A 420 2.57 23.80 -13.93
N GLN A 421 2.85 24.87 -14.67
CA GLN A 421 2.75 26.26 -14.19
C GLN A 421 1.88 27.08 -15.13
N HIS A 422 0.85 27.73 -14.60
CA HIS A 422 -0.07 28.58 -15.35
C HIS A 422 0.25 30.06 -15.09
N TYR A 423 0.57 30.80 -16.16
CA TYR A 423 0.97 32.19 -16.09
C TYR A 423 0.06 33.11 -16.91
N SER A 424 -0.02 34.37 -16.46
CA SER A 424 -0.53 35.48 -17.23
C SER A 424 0.41 36.67 -17.12
N GLY A 425 0.85 37.23 -18.26
CA GLY A 425 1.88 38.25 -18.29
C GLY A 425 1.89 39.07 -19.56
N SER A 426 2.45 40.28 -19.48
CA SER A 426 2.70 41.16 -20.62
C SER A 426 4.17 41.08 -21.01
N PHE A 427 4.47 40.90 -22.29
CA PHE A 427 5.81 40.74 -22.83
C PHE A 427 6.11 41.85 -23.82
N VAL A 428 7.36 42.34 -23.79
CA VAL A 428 7.83 43.34 -24.75
C VAL A 428 7.98 42.69 -26.12
N CYS A 429 7.34 43.27 -27.13
CA CYS A 429 7.39 42.83 -28.52
C CYS A 429 7.62 44.02 -29.45
N ALA A 430 8.70 43.99 -30.22
CA ALA A 430 9.04 45.08 -31.13
C ALA A 430 8.27 44.91 -32.45
N PHE A 431 7.20 45.70 -32.61
CA PHE A 431 6.39 45.66 -33.84
C PHE A 431 7.12 46.33 -35.00
N ASP A 432 7.28 45.61 -36.12
CA ASP A 432 7.76 46.16 -37.39
C ASP A 432 6.58 46.71 -38.20
N VAL A 433 6.31 48.00 -38.03
CA VAL A 433 5.18 48.69 -38.67
C VAL A 433 5.50 49.20 -40.08
N PHE A 434 6.64 48.80 -40.67
CA PHE A 434 7.06 49.34 -41.98
C PHE A 434 6.09 49.02 -43.11
N TYR A 435 5.47 47.84 -43.09
CA TYR A 435 4.54 47.37 -44.13
C TYR A 435 3.07 47.41 -43.71
N TYR A 436 2.72 48.15 -42.66
CA TYR A 436 1.35 48.23 -42.16
C TYR A 436 0.34 48.58 -43.27
N PRO A 437 -0.80 47.87 -43.40
CA PRO A 437 -1.32 46.79 -42.54
C PRO A 437 -0.99 45.35 -43.01
N PHE A 438 -0.04 45.17 -43.93
CA PHE A 438 0.37 43.87 -44.49
C PHE A 438 1.71 43.40 -43.92
N ASP A 439 1.87 43.59 -42.63
CA ASP A 439 3.07 43.30 -41.86
C ASP A 439 2.97 41.94 -41.15
N VAL A 440 4.14 41.37 -40.84
CA VAL A 440 4.28 40.18 -40.02
C VAL A 440 5.00 40.59 -38.74
N GLN A 441 4.38 40.30 -37.61
CA GLN A 441 4.91 40.68 -36.30
C GLN A 441 5.55 39.45 -35.66
N GLN A 442 6.74 39.63 -35.08
CA GLN A 442 7.46 38.57 -34.39
C GLN A 442 7.56 38.93 -32.91
N CYS A 443 6.80 38.21 -32.08
CA CYS A 443 6.84 38.38 -30.65
C CYS A 443 7.51 37.17 -30.01
N SER A 444 8.22 37.40 -28.90
CA SER A 444 8.88 36.31 -28.19
C SER A 444 8.64 36.36 -26.70
N VAL A 445 8.65 35.18 -26.09
CA VAL A 445 8.67 34.96 -24.66
C VAL A 445 10.02 34.34 -24.34
N LEU A 446 10.82 35.04 -23.52
CA LEU A 446 12.09 34.50 -23.03
C LEU A 446 11.81 33.71 -21.76
N VAL A 447 12.18 32.44 -21.75
CA VAL A 447 12.05 31.53 -20.62
C VAL A 447 13.44 31.22 -20.09
N GLN A 448 13.72 31.58 -18.85
CA GLN A 448 15.02 31.43 -18.21
C GLN A 448 14.93 30.50 -17.02
N VAL A 449 15.86 29.54 -16.91
CA VAL A 449 16.01 28.74 -15.68
C VAL A 449 16.88 29.52 -14.71
N SER A 450 16.30 30.04 -13.63
CA SER A 450 16.99 30.91 -12.68
C SER A 450 17.65 30.15 -11.54
N SER A 451 18.58 30.82 -10.86
CA SER A 451 19.27 30.32 -9.66
C SER A 451 20.17 29.10 -9.90
N ILE A 452 20.45 28.74 -11.16
CA ILE A 452 21.29 27.60 -11.51
C ILE A 452 22.04 27.81 -12.83
N SER A 453 23.29 27.32 -12.91
CA SER A 453 24.08 27.47 -14.12
C SER A 453 23.61 26.57 -15.26
N LYS A 454 23.69 27.06 -16.49
CA LYS A 454 23.49 26.32 -17.74
C LYS A 454 24.37 25.06 -17.89
N LYS A 455 25.48 25.01 -17.15
CA LYS A 455 26.35 23.82 -17.07
C LYS A 455 25.75 22.66 -16.26
N LEU A 456 24.73 22.94 -15.45
CA LEU A 456 24.05 21.95 -14.62
C LEU A 456 22.64 21.66 -15.13
N VAL A 457 21.92 22.68 -15.59
CA VAL A 457 20.58 22.53 -16.16
C VAL A 457 20.47 23.41 -17.41
N SER A 458 20.09 22.83 -18.54
CA SER A 458 19.92 23.58 -19.78
C SER A 458 18.63 23.18 -20.49
N LEU A 459 17.85 24.19 -20.90
CA LEU A 459 16.77 24.01 -21.86
C LEU A 459 17.37 23.89 -23.26
N THR A 460 16.91 22.92 -24.06
CA THR A 460 17.38 22.71 -25.44
C THR A 460 16.20 22.71 -26.40
N LYS A 461 16.44 23.17 -27.64
CA LYS A 461 15.38 23.22 -28.67
C LYS A 461 14.79 21.84 -28.93
N SER A 462 15.63 20.80 -28.97
CA SER A 462 15.22 19.41 -29.19
C SER A 462 14.33 18.83 -28.08
N ARG A 463 14.36 19.42 -26.88
CA ARG A 463 13.58 19.03 -25.71
C ARG A 463 12.47 20.02 -25.41
N THR A 464 12.05 20.80 -26.41
CA THR A 464 11.00 21.80 -26.24
C THR A 464 9.90 21.59 -27.28
N GLU A 465 8.67 21.56 -26.81
CA GLU A 465 7.46 21.49 -27.63
C GLU A 465 6.57 22.70 -27.37
N THR A 466 5.91 23.20 -28.42
CA THR A 466 4.96 24.31 -28.34
C THR A 466 3.59 23.85 -28.85
N GLU A 467 2.53 24.23 -28.15
CA GLU A 467 1.14 23.92 -28.52
C GLU A 467 0.27 25.18 -28.42
N TYR A 468 -0.72 25.32 -29.29
CA TYR A 468 -1.70 26.41 -29.23
C TYR A 468 -3.13 25.86 -29.29
N ASN A 469 -3.92 26.14 -28.25
CA ASN A 469 -5.21 25.47 -28.01
C ASN A 469 -6.43 26.30 -28.43
N GLN A 470 -6.24 27.35 -29.24
CA GLN A 470 -7.30 28.26 -29.67
C GLN A 470 -7.35 28.38 -31.20
N ASN A 471 -8.37 29.09 -31.68
CA ASN A 471 -8.45 29.47 -33.08
C ASN A 471 -7.32 30.45 -33.42
N SER A 472 -6.62 30.21 -34.53
CA SER A 472 -5.54 31.08 -35.03
C SER A 472 -6.05 32.42 -35.57
N GLU A 473 -7.35 32.55 -35.85
CA GLU A 473 -7.99 33.80 -36.27
C GLU A 473 -8.43 34.62 -35.05
N LEU A 474 -7.67 35.66 -34.72
CA LEU A 474 -8.08 36.72 -33.80
C LEU A 474 -8.83 37.80 -34.56
N SER A 475 -9.50 38.72 -33.86
CA SER A 475 -10.30 39.78 -34.49
C SER A 475 -9.50 40.70 -35.44
N THR A 476 -8.20 40.84 -35.21
CA THR A 476 -7.32 41.78 -35.92
C THR A 476 -6.02 41.14 -36.41
N TYR A 477 -5.67 39.95 -35.89
CA TYR A 477 -4.40 39.28 -36.17
C TYR A 477 -4.68 37.81 -36.51
N ILE A 478 -3.81 37.22 -37.32
CA ILE A 478 -3.81 35.79 -37.60
C ILE A 478 -2.50 35.23 -37.08
N ILE A 479 -2.61 34.23 -36.23
CA ILE A 479 -1.48 33.49 -35.66
C ILE A 479 -1.03 32.48 -36.71
N SER A 480 0.24 32.54 -37.09
CA SER A 480 0.77 31.73 -38.19
C SER A 480 1.53 30.51 -37.69
N ASP A 481 2.69 30.72 -37.09
CA ASP A 481 3.62 29.67 -36.68
C ASP A 481 4.20 29.96 -35.28
N PHE A 482 4.70 28.92 -34.61
CA PHE A 482 5.46 29.06 -33.38
C PHE A 482 6.87 28.49 -33.57
N PHE A 483 7.88 29.19 -33.07
CA PHE A 483 9.28 28.79 -33.21
C PHE A 483 10.00 28.77 -31.88
N VAL A 484 10.78 27.72 -31.63
CA VAL A 484 11.66 27.64 -30.46
C VAL A 484 13.11 27.84 -30.89
N LYS A 485 13.83 28.68 -30.17
CA LYS A 485 15.25 28.95 -30.38
C LYS A 485 15.99 29.11 -29.06
N GLU A 486 17.20 28.56 -28.98
CA GLU A 486 18.10 28.82 -27.86
C GLU A 486 18.67 30.24 -27.95
N ALA A 487 18.55 31.03 -26.88
CA ALA A 487 19.04 32.39 -26.87
C ALA A 487 20.57 32.40 -26.73
N ASN A 488 21.25 32.94 -27.73
CA ASN A 488 22.71 32.97 -27.79
C ASN A 488 23.26 34.10 -26.90
N THR A 489 23.27 33.88 -25.58
CA THR A 489 23.64 34.89 -24.59
C THR A 489 24.93 34.51 -23.84
N THR A 490 25.67 35.52 -23.37
CA THR A 490 26.79 35.34 -22.42
C THR A 490 26.31 34.99 -21.00
N SER A 491 24.99 34.84 -20.80
CA SER A 491 24.40 34.49 -19.51
C SER A 491 24.94 33.16 -18.99
N ARG A 492 25.07 33.09 -17.66
CA ARG A 492 25.40 31.86 -16.94
C ARG A 492 24.21 30.91 -16.83
N GLU A 493 23.00 31.41 -17.08
CA GLU A 493 21.73 30.71 -17.00
C GLU A 493 21.24 30.31 -18.40
N SER A 494 20.40 29.28 -18.49
CA SER A 494 19.84 28.82 -19.76
C SER A 494 18.61 29.64 -20.10
N ILE A 495 18.54 30.15 -21.34
CA ILE A 495 17.45 30.99 -21.83
C ILE A 495 16.94 30.40 -23.14
N MET A 496 15.65 30.08 -23.18
CA MET A 496 14.92 29.66 -24.37
C MET A 496 14.07 30.82 -24.87
N GLU A 497 14.09 31.07 -26.17
CA GLU A 497 13.22 32.02 -26.84
C GLU A 497 12.11 31.24 -27.55
N VAL A 498 10.88 31.42 -27.07
CA VAL A 498 9.68 30.91 -27.75
C VAL A 498 9.09 32.08 -28.53
N ARG A 499 9.00 31.93 -29.85
CA ARG A 499 8.50 32.95 -30.78
C ARG A 499 7.17 32.53 -31.35
N GLU A 500 6.43 33.55 -31.71
CA GLU A 500 5.27 33.52 -32.60
C GLU A 500 5.52 34.51 -33.73
#